data_AF-A0A1D1Y0B3-F1
#
_entry.id   AF-A0A1D1Y0B3-F1
#
_cell.length_a   1.000
_cell.length_b   1.000
_cell.length_c   1.000
_cell.angle_alpha   90.00
_cell.angle_beta   90.00
_cell.angle_gamma   90.00
#
_symmetry.space_group_name_H-M   'P 1'
#
loop_
_entity.id
_entity.type
_entity.pdbx_description
1 polymer ?
#
loop_
_entity_poly.entity_id
_entity_poly.type
_entity_poly.pdbx_seq_one_letter_code
_entity_poly.pdbx_strand_id
1 'polypeptide(L)'
;VLYELISAKEAIVKTNGTDTESRGLVALFEGVLSQPDSREDLAKLVDPRLGGNYPIDSVYKMAQLAKACTQENPNLRPSMRSIVVALMTLSSSTEDWDVGTFHGNKALINLMSGR
;
A
#
# COMPACT_ATOMS: atom_id res chain seq x y z
N VAL A 1 -2.43 -3.84 8.84
CA VAL A 1 -2.41 -2.44 9.32
C VAL A 1 -2.46 -1.40 8.22
N LEU A 2 -1.54 -1.34 7.23
CA LEU A 2 -1.59 -0.26 6.22
C LEU A 2 -2.91 -0.25 5.41
N TYR A 3 -3.40 -1.42 4.97
CA TYR A 3 -4.72 -1.51 4.33
C TYR A 3 -5.89 -1.14 5.24
N GLU A 4 -5.77 -1.39 6.54
CA GLU A 4 -6.79 -0.99 7.53
C GLU A 4 -6.80 0.54 7.68
N LEU A 5 -5.63 1.19 7.68
CA LEU A 5 -5.53 2.65 7.70
C LEU A 5 -6.12 3.29 6.45
N ILE A 6 -5.87 2.71 5.26
CA ILE A 6 -6.41 3.23 4.00
C ILE A 6 -7.93 3.10 3.94
N SER A 7 -8.48 1.96 4.37
CA SER A 7 -9.90 1.63 4.16
C SER A 7 -10.81 1.87 5.37
N ALA A 8 -10.22 2.03 6.55
CA ALA A 8 -10.90 1.98 7.85
C ALA A 8 -11.79 0.74 8.07
N LYS A 9 -11.41 -0.39 7.46
CA LYS A 9 -12.06 -1.69 7.63
C LYS A 9 -11.18 -2.61 8.47
N GLU A 10 -11.80 -3.58 9.13
CA GLU A 10 -11.08 -4.68 9.78
C GLU A 10 -10.32 -5.52 8.75
N ALA A 11 -9.22 -6.14 9.19
CA ALA A 11 -8.37 -6.97 8.33
C ALA A 11 -9.12 -8.11 7.62
N ILE A 12 -10.23 -8.58 8.18
CA ILE A 12 -11.14 -9.57 7.61
C ILE A 12 -12.52 -8.93 7.43
N VAL A 13 -13.00 -8.84 6.20
CA VAL A 13 -14.28 -8.21 5.86
C VAL A 13 -15.31 -9.28 5.54
N LYS A 14 -16.49 -9.19 6.15
CA LYS A 14 -17.65 -10.04 5.82
C LYS A 14 -18.38 -9.43 4.62
N THR A 15 -18.58 -10.20 3.55
CA THR A 15 -19.40 -9.76 2.41
C THR A 15 -20.87 -10.08 2.69
N ASN A 16 -21.76 -9.12 2.50
CA ASN A 16 -23.18 -9.23 2.88
C ASN A 16 -24.02 -9.94 1.79
N GLY A 17 -23.65 -11.15 1.39
CA GLY A 17 -24.35 -11.89 0.33
C GLY A 17 -24.27 -13.40 0.50
N THR A 18 -25.26 -13.96 1.20
CA THR A 18 -25.74 -15.36 1.23
C THR A 18 -24.76 -16.51 1.53
N ASP A 19 -23.45 -16.33 1.39
CA ASP A 19 -22.43 -17.29 1.80
C ASP A 19 -21.43 -16.63 2.76
N THR A 20 -20.96 -17.42 3.72
CA THR A 20 -20.00 -17.10 4.77
C THR A 20 -18.58 -16.79 4.23
N GLU A 21 -18.46 -16.05 3.13
CA GLU A 21 -17.16 -15.73 2.53
C GLU A 21 -16.58 -14.47 3.16
N SER A 22 -15.82 -14.67 4.24
CA SER A 22 -14.98 -13.60 4.77
C SER A 22 -13.75 -13.44 3.89
N ARG A 23 -13.46 -12.22 3.43
CA ARG A 23 -12.29 -11.92 2.59
C ARG A 23 -11.32 -11.02 3.36
N GLY A 24 -10.03 -11.39 3.33
CA GLY A 24 -8.98 -10.55 3.89
C GLY A 24 -8.74 -9.30 3.05
N LEU A 25 -8.36 -8.20 3.71
CA LEU A 25 -8.00 -6.96 3.01
C LEU A 25 -6.86 -7.15 2.01
N VAL A 26 -5.91 -8.04 2.29
CA VAL A 26 -4.81 -8.36 1.38
C VAL A 26 -5.35 -8.82 0.02
N ALA A 27 -6.20 -9.85 0.01
CA ALA A 27 -6.80 -10.37 -1.22
C ALA A 27 -7.70 -9.33 -1.93
N LEU A 28 -8.39 -8.49 -1.16
CA LEU A 28 -9.25 -7.44 -1.69
C LEU A 28 -8.44 -6.37 -2.42
N PHE A 29 -7.39 -5.84 -1.78
CA PHE A 29 -6.52 -4.83 -2.38
C PHE A 29 -5.68 -5.40 -3.52
N GLU A 30 -5.19 -6.64 -3.43
CA GLU A 30 -4.45 -7.28 -4.54
C GLU A 30 -5.29 -7.42 -5.80
N GLY A 31 -6.58 -7.75 -5.66
CA GLY A 31 -7.51 -7.83 -6.79
C GLY A 31 -7.62 -6.49 -7.54
N VAL A 32 -7.60 -5.38 -6.81
CA VAL A 32 -7.61 -4.03 -7.39
C VAL A 32 -6.24 -3.66 -7.95
N LEU A 33 -5.16 -3.78 -7.16
CA LEU A 33 -3.81 -3.35 -7.53
C LEU A 33 -3.17 -4.14 -8.68
N SER A 34 -3.76 -5.27 -9.08
CA SER A 34 -3.31 -6.07 -10.22
C SER A 34 -3.89 -5.60 -11.56
N GLN A 35 -4.84 -4.66 -11.55
CA GLN A 35 -5.43 -4.08 -12.76
C GLN A 35 -4.60 -2.87 -13.26
N PRO A 36 -4.48 -2.67 -14.59
CA PRO A 36 -3.69 -1.59 -15.19
C PRO A 36 -4.19 -0.18 -14.82
N ASP A 37 -5.50 0.02 -14.63
CA ASP A 37 -6.12 1.32 -14.27
C ASP A 37 -6.74 1.31 -12.87
N SER A 38 -6.01 0.76 -11.91
CA SER A 38 -6.51 0.47 -10.56
C SER A 38 -6.79 1.69 -9.66
N ARG A 39 -6.55 2.94 -10.11
CA ARG A 39 -6.72 4.14 -9.28
C ARG A 39 -8.18 4.42 -8.93
N GLU A 40 -9.08 4.31 -9.90
CA GLU A 40 -10.50 4.53 -9.67
C GLU A 40 -11.09 3.46 -8.74
N ASP A 41 -10.72 2.20 -8.97
CA ASP A 41 -11.14 1.09 -8.13
C ASP A 41 -10.52 1.15 -6.74
N LEU A 42 -9.29 1.63 -6.61
CA LEU A 42 -8.66 1.86 -5.32
C LEU A 42 -9.39 2.95 -4.53
N ALA A 43 -9.84 4.02 -5.18
CA ALA A 43 -10.61 5.09 -4.53
C ALA A 43 -11.91 4.55 -3.90
N LYS A 44 -12.53 3.51 -4.49
CA LYS A 44 -13.71 2.82 -3.92
C LYS A 44 -13.40 2.04 -2.64
N LEU A 45 -12.13 1.75 -2.36
CA LEU A 45 -11.68 1.05 -1.15
C LEU A 45 -11.24 1.97 -0.03
N VAL A 46 -10.97 3.24 -0.32
CA VAL A 46 -10.53 4.24 0.66
C VAL A 46 -11.64 4.53 1.67
N ASP A 47 -11.27 4.84 2.91
CA ASP A 47 -12.21 5.25 3.96
C ASP A 47 -13.12 6.39 3.46
N PRO A 48 -14.44 6.15 3.34
CA PRO A 48 -15.40 7.16 2.89
C PRO A 48 -15.42 8.42 3.77
N ARG A 49 -15.01 8.31 5.05
CA ARG A 49 -14.97 9.43 5.99
C ARG A 49 -13.90 10.47 5.63
N LEU A 50 -12.97 10.13 4.75
CA LEU A 50 -12.00 11.09 4.20
C LEU A 50 -12.64 12.05 3.17
N GLY A 51 -13.86 11.77 2.69
CA GLY A 51 -14.62 12.68 1.81
C GLY A 51 -13.93 13.02 0.49
N GLY A 52 -13.01 12.18 0.01
CA GLY A 52 -12.20 12.45 -1.18
C GLY A 52 -11.09 13.50 -0.98
N ASN A 53 -10.86 13.96 0.26
CA ASN A 53 -9.84 14.95 0.57
C ASN A 53 -8.45 14.30 0.74
N TYR A 54 -7.96 13.67 -0.32
CA TYR A 54 -6.65 13.05 -0.37
C TYR A 54 -6.12 12.98 -1.81
N PRO A 55 -4.81 13.08 -2.01
CA PRO A 55 -4.20 12.81 -3.31
C PRO A 55 -4.21 11.29 -3.58
N ILE A 56 -4.91 10.87 -4.65
CA ILE A 56 -5.04 9.44 -5.00
C ILE A 56 -3.69 8.76 -5.24
N ASP A 57 -2.70 9.49 -5.75
CA ASP A 57 -1.36 8.95 -5.97
C ASP A 57 -0.64 8.62 -4.66
N SER A 58 -0.84 9.38 -3.58
CA SER A 58 -0.27 9.05 -2.27
C SER A 58 -0.91 7.80 -1.68
N VAL A 59 -2.23 7.65 -1.84
CA VAL A 59 -2.96 6.43 -1.43
C VAL A 59 -2.47 5.23 -2.24
N TYR A 60 -2.32 5.39 -3.56
CA TYR A 60 -1.78 4.33 -4.42
C TYR A 60 -0.39 3.90 -3.98
N LYS A 61 0.51 4.85 -3.71
CA LYS A 61 1.87 4.56 -3.22
C LYS A 61 1.85 3.86 -1.85
N MET A 62 0.98 4.27 -0.92
CA MET A 62 0.81 3.61 0.38
C MET A 62 0.23 2.19 0.23
N ALA A 63 -0.69 1.97 -0.72
CA ALA A 63 -1.24 0.66 -1.02
C ALA A 63 -0.19 -0.27 -1.66
N GLN A 64 0.68 0.24 -2.53
CA GLN A 64 1.82 -0.52 -3.06
C GLN A 64 2.84 -0.89 -1.96
N LEU A 65 3.08 0.02 -1.00
CA LEU A 65 3.90 -0.28 0.17
C LEU A 65 3.29 -1.40 1.02
N ALA A 66 1.97 -1.35 1.23
CA ALA A 66 1.24 -2.41 1.91
C ALA A 66 1.35 -3.75 1.18
N LYS A 67 1.23 -3.76 -0.16
CA LYS A 67 1.43 -4.96 -1.00
C LYS A 67 2.82 -5.56 -0.81
N ALA A 68 3.86 -4.73 -0.80
CA ALA A 68 5.24 -5.19 -0.56
C ALA A 68 5.38 -5.83 0.84
N CYS A 69 4.75 -5.26 1.88
CA CYS A 69 4.75 -5.82 3.23
C CYS A 69 4.01 -7.16 3.35
N THR A 70 3.02 -7.42 2.50
CA THR A 70 2.15 -8.61 2.58
C THR A 70 2.52 -9.71 1.59
N GLN A 71 3.65 -9.58 0.89
CA GLN A 71 4.15 -10.62 -0.02
C GLN A 71 4.16 -12.01 0.64
N GLU A 72 3.72 -13.03 -0.08
CA GLU A 72 3.71 -14.40 0.46
C GLU A 72 5.13 -14.86 0.83
N ASN A 73 6.11 -14.59 -0.05
CA ASN A 73 7.51 -14.88 0.21
C ASN A 73 8.10 -13.86 1.22
N PRO A 74 8.51 -14.29 2.42
CA PRO A 74 9.05 -13.40 3.44
C PRO A 74 10.35 -12.70 3.02
N ASN A 75 11.14 -13.29 2.12
CA ASN A 75 12.40 -12.68 1.66
C ASN A 75 12.18 -11.48 0.74
N LEU A 76 10.98 -11.32 0.17
CA LEU A 76 10.60 -10.18 -0.65
C LEU A 76 9.98 -9.05 0.19
N ARG A 77 9.67 -9.29 1.46
CA ARG A 77 9.10 -8.27 2.35
C ARG A 77 10.20 -7.28 2.74
N PRO A 78 9.94 -5.97 2.65
CA PRO A 78 10.90 -4.96 3.07
C PRO A 78 11.11 -4.96 4.60
N SER A 79 12.27 -4.50 5.04
CA SER A 79 12.54 -4.29 6.47
C SER A 79 11.69 -3.13 7.02
N MET A 80 11.36 -3.16 8.31
CA MET A 80 10.64 -2.04 8.96
C MET A 80 11.40 -0.72 8.84
N ARG A 81 12.74 -0.73 8.85
CA ARG A 81 13.56 0.47 8.61
C ARG A 81 13.28 1.07 7.23
N SER A 82 13.26 0.24 6.20
CA SER A 82 12.93 0.64 4.82
C SER A 82 11.50 1.17 4.71
N ILE A 83 10.55 0.57 5.44
CA ILE A 83 9.15 1.03 5.49
C ILE A 83 9.02 2.40 6.15
N VAL A 84 9.74 2.66 7.23
CA VAL A 84 9.71 3.98 7.88
C VAL A 84 10.26 5.06 6.95
N VAL A 85 11.39 4.80 6.28
CA VAL A 85 11.94 5.73 5.28
C VAL A 85 10.93 5.98 4.17
N ALA A 86 10.27 4.93 3.67
CA ALA A 86 9.25 5.06 2.65
C ALA A 86 8.10 5.97 3.05
N LEU A 87 7.55 5.75 4.24
CA LEU A 87 6.45 6.54 4.77
C LEU A 87 6.87 8.00 5.04
N MET A 88 8.09 8.23 5.52
CA MET A 88 8.65 9.57 5.69
C MET A 88 8.70 10.31 4.36
N THR A 89 9.23 9.68 3.30
CA THR A 89 9.27 10.28 1.96
C THR A 89 7.88 10.55 1.39
N LEU A 90 6.92 9.63 1.58
CA LEU A 90 5.54 9.85 1.15
C LEU A 90 4.87 11.02 1.89
N SER A 91 5.22 11.24 3.15
CA SER A 91 4.71 12.37 3.94
C SER A 91 5.37 13.71 3.61
N SER A 92 6.56 13.72 3.02
CA SER A 92 7.36 14.94 2.76
C SER A 92 7.08 15.63 1.41
N SER A 93 6.11 15.16 0.63
CA SER A 93 5.61 15.85 -0.57
C SER A 93 6.66 16.20 -1.65
N THR A 94 7.56 15.28 -2.00
CA THR A 94 8.43 15.42 -3.19
C THR A 94 8.09 14.34 -4.22
N GLU A 95 7.89 14.73 -5.47
CA GLU A 95 7.20 13.94 -6.52
C GLU A 95 7.95 12.68 -7.00
N ASP A 96 9.23 12.48 -6.64
CA ASP A 96 10.07 11.35 -7.08
C ASP A 96 10.01 10.13 -6.16
N TRP A 97 8.83 9.49 -6.04
CA TRP A 97 8.69 8.18 -5.38
C TRP A 97 8.49 7.07 -6.42
N ASP A 98 9.56 6.33 -6.75
CA ASP A 98 9.49 5.14 -7.59
C ASP A 98 9.52 3.85 -6.75
N VAL A 99 8.39 3.15 -6.71
CA VAL A 99 8.20 1.85 -6.04
C VAL A 99 9.10 0.76 -6.64
N GLY A 100 9.49 0.88 -7.91
CA GLY A 100 10.44 -0.01 -8.57
C GLY A 100 11.81 -0.06 -7.88
N THR A 101 12.14 0.98 -7.13
CA THR A 101 13.38 1.08 -6.34
C THR A 101 13.46 0.04 -5.22
N PHE A 102 12.33 -0.45 -4.70
CA PHE A 102 12.34 -1.48 -3.66
C PHE A 102 12.73 -2.86 -4.17
N HIS A 103 12.43 -3.17 -5.43
CA HIS A 103 12.70 -4.48 -6.00
C HIS A 103 14.08 -4.60 -6.66
N GLY A 104 14.86 -3.50 -6.76
CA GLY A 104 16.16 -3.55 -7.45
C GLY A 104 17.24 -2.51 -7.12
N ASN A 105 17.01 -1.47 -6.30
CA ASN A 105 17.94 -0.33 -6.30
C ASN A 105 18.96 -0.27 -5.16
N LYS A 106 20.22 -0.50 -5.56
CA LYS A 106 21.47 -0.06 -4.91
C LYS A 106 21.51 1.45 -4.57
N ALA A 107 20.62 2.26 -5.16
CA ALA A 107 20.51 3.70 -4.89
C ALA A 107 20.02 4.03 -3.46
N LEU A 108 19.17 3.19 -2.85
CA LEU A 108 18.78 3.35 -1.44
C LEU A 108 19.92 2.97 -0.48
N ILE A 109 20.89 2.17 -0.93
CA ILE A 109 22.09 1.83 -0.14
C ILE A 109 22.99 3.06 -0.02
N ASN A 110 23.08 3.89 -1.06
CA ASN A 110 23.86 5.14 -1.04
C ASN A 110 23.22 6.21 -0.15
N LEU A 111 21.88 6.31 -0.13
CA LEU A 111 21.16 7.22 0.78
C LEU A 111 21.26 6.78 2.25
N MET A 112 21.52 5.50 2.52
CA MET A 112 21.73 4.95 3.87
C MET A 112 23.20 4.92 4.33
N SER A 113 24.16 5.39 3.52
CA SER A 113 25.59 5.26 3.87
C SER A 113 26.13 6.35 4.79
N GLY A 114 25.43 7.47 5.01
CA GLY A 114 25.81 8.47 6.04
C GLY A 114 27.30 8.78 6.13
N ARG A 115 27.99 8.85 4.99
CA ARG A 115 29.39 9.20 4.83
C ARG A 115 29.55 10.04 3.58
#